data_AF-A0A3C1U4A1-F1
#
_entry.id   AF-A0A3C1U4A1-F1
#
_cell.length_a   1.000
_cell.length_b   1.000
_cell.length_c   1.000
_cell.angle_alpha   90.00
_cell.angle_beta   90.00
_cell.angle_gamma   90.00
#
_symmetry.space_group_name_H-M   'P 1'
#
loop_
_entity.id
_entity.type
_entity.pdbx_description
1 polymer ?
#
loop_
_entity_poly.entity_id
_entity_poly.type
_entity_poly.pdbx_seq_one_letter_code
_entity_poly.pdbx_strand_id
1 'polypeptide(L)' 'EKMVEGRMKKYYQEVVLLEQTSVIDGETQIAGVVANAAKSAGTDIELTAFARFNLGEGIEKEETDFAAEVAAQLS' A
#
# COMPACT_ATOMS: atom_id res chain seq x y z
N GLU A 1 -6.83 14.11 -23.94
CA GLU A 1 -5.49 14.41 -23.39
C GLU A 1 -5.55 14.74 -21.90
N LYS A 2 -6.03 15.92 -21.48
CA LYS A 2 -6.11 16.32 -20.05
C LYS A 2 -6.81 15.34 -19.10
N MET A 3 -7.87 14.67 -19.58
CA MET A 3 -8.55 13.63 -18.78
C MET A 3 -7.71 12.37 -18.56
N VAL A 4 -6.81 12.04 -19.48
CA VAL A 4 -5.92 10.87 -19.38
C VAL A 4 -4.77 11.19 -18.44
N GLU A 5 -4.19 12.39 -18.56
CA GLU A 5 -3.16 12.88 -17.64
C GLU A 5 -3.64 12.92 -16.19
N GLY A 6 -4.85 13.43 -15.95
CA GLY A 6 -5.44 13.46 -14.61
C GLY A 6 -5.61 12.05 -14.01
N ARG A 7 -6.05 11.07 -14.82
CA ARG A 7 -6.14 9.67 -14.39
C ARG A 7 -4.77 9.06 -14.12
N MET A 8 -3.77 9.39 -14.93
CA MET A 8 -2.40 8.95 -14.68
C MET A 8 -1.84 9.53 -13.39
N LYS A 9 -2.02 10.83 -13.15
CA LYS A 9 -1.62 11.45 -11.89
C LYS A 9 -2.27 10.77 -10.69
N LYS A 10 -3.57 10.48 -10.76
CA LYS A 10 -4.28 9.75 -9.71
C LYS A 10 -3.70 8.34 -9.51
N TYR A 11 -3.42 7.62 -10.59
CA TYR A 11 -2.81 6.30 -10.50
C TYR A 11 -1.46 6.34 -9.78
N TYR A 12 -0.58 7.29 -10.12
CA TYR A 12 0.70 7.48 -9.42
C TYR A 12 0.51 7.72 -7.91
N GLN A 13 -0.47 8.54 -7.52
CA GLN A 13 -0.81 8.77 -6.12
C GLN A 13 -1.32 7.51 -5.38
N GLU A 14 -1.81 6.51 -6.11
CA GLU A 14 -2.30 5.25 -5.51
C GLU A 14 -1.21 4.19 -5.42
N VAL A 15 -0.25 4.13 -6.36
CA VAL A 15 0.71 3.02 -6.45
C VAL A 15 2.17 3.38 -6.18
N VAL A 16 2.56 4.66 -6.23
CA VAL A 16 3.95 5.10 -5.97
C VAL A 16 4.06 5.67 -4.56
N LEU A 17 4.83 4.99 -3.71
CA LEU A 17 4.95 5.33 -2.29
C LEU A 17 5.27 6.82 -2.04
N LEU A 18 6.18 7.41 -2.81
CA LEU A 18 6.57 8.82 -2.64
C LEU A 18 5.45 9.82 -2.99
N GLU A 19 4.51 9.43 -3.85
CA GLU A 19 3.37 10.24 -4.30
C GLU A 19 2.13 10.08 -3.41
N GLN A 20 2.09 9.03 -2.58
CA GLN A 20 1.00 8.75 -1.65
C GLN A 20 0.93 9.77 -0.52
N THR A 21 -0.28 9.99 -0.01
CA THR A 21 -0.52 10.77 1.21
C THR A 21 -0.18 9.93 2.43
N SER A 22 0.50 10.54 3.39
CA SER A 22 0.87 9.93 4.67
C SER A 22 -0.37 9.53 5.47
N VAL A 23 -0.38 8.30 5.96
CA VAL A 23 -1.46 7.80 6.84
C VAL A 23 -1.43 8.41 8.24
N ILE A 24 -0.33 9.07 8.61
CA ILE A 24 -0.14 9.63 9.96
C ILE A 24 -0.91 10.95 10.10
N ASP A 25 -0.75 11.84 9.13
CA ASP A 25 -1.37 13.17 9.14
C ASP A 25 -2.53 13.30 8.13
N GLY A 26 -2.64 12.40 7.15
CA GLY A 26 -3.69 12.42 6.13
C GLY A 26 -3.56 13.57 5.13
N GLU A 27 -2.45 14.30 5.12
CA GLU A 27 -2.29 15.54 4.35
C GLU A 27 -0.98 15.58 3.57
N THR A 28 0.14 15.18 4.19
CA THR A 28 1.48 15.35 3.61
C THR A 28 1.80 14.18 2.69
N GLN A 29 2.32 14.44 1.48
CA GLN A 29 2.87 13.37 0.64
C GLN A 29 4.13 12.78 1.27
N ILE A 30 4.38 11.47 1.08
CA ILE A 30 5.54 10.78 1.66
C ILE A 30 6.87 11.43 1.24
N ALA A 31 7.01 11.92 0.00
CA ALA A 31 8.19 12.69 -0.41
C ALA A 31 8.42 13.94 0.48
N GLY A 32 7.35 14.62 0.87
CA GLY A 32 7.39 15.75 1.81
C GLY A 32 7.79 15.31 3.22
N VAL A 33 7.33 14.14 3.68
CA VAL A 33 7.74 13.56 4.96
C VAL A 33 9.26 13.31 4.99
N VAL A 34 9.81 12.70 3.94
CA VAL A 34 11.26 12.45 3.82
C VAL A 34 12.04 13.76 3.79
N ALA A 35 11.58 14.74 3.01
CA ALA A 35 12.23 16.06 2.94
C ALA A 35 12.19 16.81 4.29
N ASN A 36 11.09 16.72 5.04
CA ASN A 36 10.97 17.33 6.36
C ASN A 36 11.87 16.64 7.39
N ALA A 37 12.02 15.31 7.30
CA ALA A 37 12.96 14.56 8.12
C ALA A 37 14.40 14.98 7.83
N ALA A 38 14.79 15.09 6.55
CA ALA A 38 16.12 15.55 6.14
C ALA A 38 16.46 16.95 6.70
N LYS A 39 15.52 17.89 6.55
CA LYS A 39 15.64 19.25 7.12
C LYS A 39 15.82 19.23 8.64
N SER A 40 15.05 18.40 9.33
CA SER A 40 15.09 18.30 10.80
C SER A 40 16.39 17.66 11.29
N ALA A 41 16.95 16.72 10.52
CA ALA A 41 18.21 16.06 10.81
C ALA A 41 19.45 16.90 10.40
N GLY A 42 19.27 17.93 9.57
CA GLY A 42 20.38 18.74 9.05
C GLY A 42 21.30 17.99 8.07
N THR A 43 20.81 16.90 7.47
CA THR A 43 21.56 16.05 6.54
C THR A 43 20.61 15.46 5.50
N ASP A 44 21.16 15.00 4.37
CA ASP A 44 20.37 14.39 3.31
C ASP A 44 19.83 13.03 3.77
N ILE A 45 18.54 12.81 3.51
CA ILE A 45 17.85 11.53 3.77
C ILE A 45 17.15 11.13 2.48
N GLU A 46 17.37 9.89 2.06
CA GLU A 46 16.77 9.30 0.87
C GLU A 46 16.11 7.97 1.20
N LEU A 47 14.91 7.76 0.65
CA LEU A 47 14.23 6.47 0.71
C LEU A 47 14.72 5.60 -0.45
N THR A 48 15.64 4.68 -0.19
CA THR A 48 16.27 3.87 -1.25
C THR A 48 15.47 2.63 -1.63
N ALA A 49 14.85 1.97 -0.64
CA ALA A 49 14.06 0.76 -0.86
C ALA A 49 13.07 0.54 0.29
N PHE A 50 11.99 -0.17 0.00
CA PHE A 50 11.08 -0.71 1.00
C PHE A 50 10.61 -2.11 0.55
N ALA A 51 10.19 -2.92 1.51
CA ALA A 51 9.54 -4.19 1.26
C ALA A 51 8.26 -4.28 2.10
N ARG A 52 7.18 -4.76 1.51
CA ARG A 52 5.93 -5.06 2.19
C ARG A 52 5.69 -6.56 2.08
N PHE A 53 5.57 -7.23 3.22
CA PHE A 53 5.19 -8.63 3.28
C PHE A 53 3.78 -8.74 3.82
N ASN A 54 2.94 -9.57 3.20
CA ASN A 54 1.64 -9.93 3.76
C ASN A 54 1.53 -11.44 3.90
N LEU A 55 0.99 -11.88 5.03
CA LEU A 55 0.74 -13.29 5.25
C LEU A 55 -0.28 -13.80 4.23
N GLY A 56 0.08 -14.86 3.50
CA GLY A 56 -0.76 -15.43 2.45
C GLY A 56 -0.73 -14.69 1.11
N GLU A 57 0.19 -13.74 0.92
CA GLU A 57 0.37 -13.08 -0.37
C GLU A 57 0.68 -14.11 -1.48
N GLY A 58 -0.15 -14.14 -2.52
CA GLY A 58 -0.05 -15.09 -3.62
C GLY A 58 -0.55 -16.51 -3.32
N ILE A 59 -1.11 -16.77 -2.14
CA ILE A 59 -1.74 -18.05 -1.80
C ILE A 59 -3.24 -17.98 -2.11
N GLU A 60 -3.74 -18.91 -2.91
CA GLU A 60 -5.18 -19.06 -3.13
C GLU A 60 -5.83 -19.53 -1.83
N LYS A 61 -6.79 -18.74 -1.33
CA LYS A 61 -7.52 -19.08 -0.11
C LYS A 61 -8.55 -20.14 -0.46
N GLU A 62 -8.36 -21.36 0.02
CA GLU A 62 -9.39 -22.39 -0.04
C GLU A 62 -10.62 -21.92 0.74
N GLU A 63 -11.75 -21.77 0.05
CA GLU A 63 -13.04 -21.58 0.70
C GLU A 63 -13.61 -22.96 1.03
N THR A 64 -13.56 -23.34 2.31
CA THR A 64 -14.21 -24.57 2.79
C THR A 64 -15.62 -24.26 3.28
N ASP A 65 -16.61 -25.01 2.78
CA ASP A 65 -17.98 -24.95 3.28
C ASP A 65 -18.11 -25.86 4.51
N PHE A 66 -18.01 -25.24 5.68
CA PHE A 66 -18.14 -25.92 6.96
C PHE A 66 -19.48 -26.69 7.10
N ALA A 67 -20.57 -26.19 6.49
CA ALA A 67 -21.86 -26.88 6.56
C ALA A 67 -21.86 -28.18 5.74
N ALA A 68 -21.22 -28.17 4.57
CA ALA A 68 -21.04 -29.36 3.75
C ALA A 68 -20.13 -30.40 4.43
N GLU A 69 -19.05 -29.96 5.09
CA GLU A 69 -18.16 -30.85 5.85
C GLU A 69 -18.88 -31.53 7.03
N VAL A 70 -19.68 -30.78 7.78
CA VAL A 70 -20.47 -31.32 8.90
C VAL A 70 -21.51 -32.33 8.41
N ALA A 71 -22.18 -32.05 7.29
CA ALA A 71 -23.15 -32.99 6.70
C ALA A 71 -22.50 -34.31 6.28
N ALA A 72 -21.29 -34.27 5.73
CA ALA A 72 -20.55 -35.46 5.28
C ALA A 72 -20.03 -36.36 6.42
N GLN A 73 -19.84 -35.83 7.63
CA GLN A 73 -19.39 -36.61 8.79
C GLN A 73 -20.53 -37.34 9.53
N LEU A 74 -21.79 -36.93 9.30
CA LEU A 74 -22.98 -37.50 9.94
C LEU A 74 -23.68 -38.58 9.10
N SER A 75 -23.22 -38.82 7.87
CA SER A 75 -23.67 -39.89 6.96
C SER A 75 -22.77 -41.11 7.02
#